data_AF-A0A7S4SIU3-F1
#
_entry.id   AF-A0A7S4SIU3-F1
#
_cell.length_a   1.000
_cell.length_b   1.000
_cell.length_c   1.000
_cell.angle_alpha   90.00
_cell.angle_beta   90.00
_cell.angle_gamma   90.00
#
_symmetry.space_group_name_H-M   'P 1'
#
loop_
_entity.id
_entity.type
_entity.pdbx_description
1 polymer ?
#
loop_
_entity_poly.entity_id
_entity_poly.type
_entity_poly.pdbx_seq_one_letter_code
_entity_poly.pdbx_strand_id
1 'polypeptide(L)'
;EDKVYDLDFKNPNGSSADMKKTAKELIDYYKGWLGKYPFVSIEDPFDQDDWDAYKLFMDAVGSTQQIVGDDLLVTNPNRIKKALEVGACNALLLKVNQIGSITEAIEAATMSQKAGWGVMVSHRSG
;
A
#
# COMPACT_ATOMS: atom_id res chain seq x y z
N GLU A 1 9.88 10.74 -18.64
CA GLU A 1 10.51 10.83 -17.31
C GLU A 1 10.30 9.49 -16.62
N ASP A 2 11.34 8.96 -16.00
CA ASP A 2 11.22 7.72 -15.23
C ASP A 2 10.40 8.00 -13.96
N LYS A 3 9.42 7.14 -13.66
CA LYS A 3 8.62 7.24 -12.44
C LYS A 3 9.53 7.00 -11.22
N VAL A 4 9.71 8.01 -10.38
CA VAL A 4 10.56 7.96 -9.18
C VAL A 4 9.83 8.48 -7.95
N TYR A 5 10.21 7.96 -6.79
CA TYR A 5 9.79 8.33 -5.45
C TYR A 5 10.86 9.24 -4.83
N ASP A 6 10.47 10.45 -4.43
CA ASP A 6 11.39 11.42 -3.84
C ASP A 6 11.32 11.37 -2.31
N LEU A 7 12.33 10.78 -1.69
CA LEU A 7 12.42 10.60 -0.24
C LEU A 7 12.77 11.90 0.50
N ASP A 8 13.12 12.97 -0.23
CA ASP A 8 13.51 14.27 0.31
C ASP A 8 12.63 15.42 -0.23
N PHE A 9 11.41 15.10 -0.68
CA PHE A 9 10.51 16.05 -1.37
C PHE A 9 10.15 17.33 -0.59
N LYS A 10 10.38 17.35 0.74
CA LYS A 10 10.13 18.52 1.59
C LYS A 10 11.34 19.45 1.71
N ASN A 11 12.49 19.07 1.14
CA ASN A 11 13.69 19.88 1.18
C ASN A 11 13.57 21.05 0.19
N PRO A 12 13.60 22.31 0.68
CA PRO A 12 13.45 23.48 -0.19
C PRO A 12 14.63 23.66 -1.15
N ASN A 13 15.79 23.04 -0.90
CA ASN A 13 16.97 23.11 -1.75
C ASN A 13 16.96 22.06 -2.88
N GLY A 14 15.90 21.24 -2.95
CA GLY A 14 15.76 20.14 -3.90
C GLY A 14 16.48 18.86 -3.47
N SER A 15 16.04 17.75 -4.03
CA SER A 15 16.51 16.42 -3.69
C SER A 15 17.66 15.96 -4.56
N SER A 16 18.69 15.39 -3.93
CA SER A 16 19.80 14.73 -4.61
C SER A 16 19.35 13.45 -5.34
N ALA A 17 20.15 12.98 -6.28
CA ALA A 17 19.81 11.80 -7.09
C ALA A 17 19.65 10.53 -6.23
N ASP A 18 20.40 10.40 -5.13
CA ASP A 18 20.32 9.28 -4.20
C ASP A 18 19.01 9.27 -3.38
N MET A 19 18.32 10.41 -3.26
CA MET A 19 17.01 10.51 -2.60
C MET A 19 15.84 10.15 -3.54
N LYS A 20 16.10 10.02 -4.84
CA LYS A 20 15.10 9.61 -5.83
C LYS A 20 15.24 8.12 -6.09
N LYS A 21 14.19 7.35 -5.81
CA LYS A 21 14.18 5.89 -5.96
C LYS A 21 13.18 5.48 -7.01
N THR A 22 13.57 4.63 -7.94
CA THR A 22 12.61 3.83 -8.71
C THR A 22 11.86 2.86 -7.79
N ALA A 23 10.73 2.31 -8.23
CA ALA A 23 10.01 1.28 -7.48
C ALA A 23 10.91 0.11 -7.06
N LYS A 24 11.81 -0.35 -7.96
CA LYS A 24 12.73 -1.47 -7.66
C LYS A 24 13.72 -1.14 -6.55
N GLU A 25 14.32 0.05 -6.61
CA GLU A 25 15.25 0.50 -5.57
C GLU A 25 14.54 0.68 -4.23
N LEU A 26 13.28 1.16 -4.26
CA LEU A 26 12.48 1.32 -3.06
C LEU A 26 12.05 -0.04 -2.46
N ILE A 27 11.74 -1.04 -3.29
CA ILE A 27 11.51 -2.43 -2.86
C ILE A 27 12.74 -2.99 -2.12
N ASP A 28 13.93 -2.84 -2.70
CA ASP A 28 15.17 -3.31 -2.07
C ASP A 28 15.48 -2.55 -0.77
N TYR A 29 15.14 -1.27 -0.73
CA TYR A 29 15.22 -0.45 0.48
C TYR A 29 14.31 -0.99 1.60
N TYR A 30 13.04 -1.27 1.30
CA TYR A 30 12.11 -1.88 2.25
C TYR A 30 12.56 -3.28 2.70
N LYS A 31 13.04 -4.13 1.77
CA LYS A 31 13.59 -5.45 2.11
C LYS A 31 14.76 -5.37 3.10
N GLY A 32 15.60 -4.35 2.97
CA GLY A 32 16.68 -4.09 3.93
C GLY A 32 16.16 -3.85 5.35
N TRP A 33 15.04 -3.13 5.48
CA TRP A 33 14.38 -2.94 6.77
C TRP A 33 13.69 -4.20 7.29
N LEU A 34 12.96 -4.91 6.43
CA LEU A 34 12.28 -6.16 6.77
C LEU A 34 13.25 -7.26 7.23
N GLY A 35 14.46 -7.30 6.69
CA GLY A 35 15.51 -8.22 7.13
C GLY A 35 16.18 -7.82 8.45
N LYS A 36 16.08 -6.55 8.86
CA LYS A 36 16.75 -6.01 10.04
C LYS A 36 15.84 -5.91 11.26
N TYR A 37 14.55 -5.68 11.05
CA TYR A 37 13.59 -5.41 12.10
C TYR A 37 12.35 -6.30 11.94
N PRO A 38 11.67 -6.68 13.03
CA PRO A 38 10.49 -7.56 13.00
C PRO A 38 9.23 -6.78 12.58
N PHE A 39 9.29 -6.03 11.48
CA PHE A 39 8.12 -5.36 10.93
C PHE A 39 7.13 -6.39 10.40
N VAL A 40 5.87 -6.25 10.82
CA VAL A 40 4.80 -7.19 10.47
C VAL A 40 3.85 -6.64 9.39
N SER A 41 3.86 -5.33 9.18
CA SER A 41 2.93 -4.63 8.29
C SER A 41 3.60 -3.41 7.66
N ILE A 42 3.27 -3.14 6.40
CA ILE A 42 3.64 -1.94 5.65
C ILE A 42 2.38 -1.41 4.97
N GLU A 43 2.06 -0.14 5.23
CA GLU A 43 0.97 0.60 4.58
C GLU A 43 1.54 1.47 3.47
N ASP A 44 0.82 1.53 2.34
CA ASP A 44 1.10 2.37 1.18
C ASP A 44 2.59 2.50 0.77
N PRO A 45 3.27 1.38 0.43
CA PRO A 45 4.68 1.40 0.03
C PRO A 45 4.96 2.17 -1.27
N PHE A 46 3.94 2.41 -2.11
CA PHE A 46 4.04 3.02 -3.44
C PHE A 46 2.85 3.95 -3.72
N ASP A 47 2.95 4.67 -4.84
CA ASP A 47 1.91 5.59 -5.30
C ASP A 47 0.56 4.87 -5.50
N GLN A 48 -0.53 5.60 -5.26
CA GLN A 48 -1.90 5.08 -5.25
C GLN A 48 -2.30 4.37 -6.55
N ASP A 49 -1.66 4.65 -7.69
CA ASP A 49 -1.97 4.00 -8.97
C ASP A 49 -0.78 3.21 -9.55
N ASP A 50 0.29 2.98 -8.78
CA ASP A 50 1.44 2.16 -9.19
C ASP A 50 1.22 0.66 -8.93
N TRP A 51 0.18 0.11 -9.56
CA TRP A 51 -0.22 -1.29 -9.44
C TRP A 51 0.91 -2.29 -9.73
N ASP A 52 1.82 -1.94 -10.65
CA ASP A 52 2.95 -2.78 -11.01
C ASP A 52 3.98 -2.83 -9.87
N ALA A 53 4.29 -1.70 -9.22
CA ALA A 53 5.17 -1.68 -8.06
C ALA A 53 4.60 -2.48 -6.89
N TYR A 54 3.29 -2.33 -6.61
CA TYR A 54 2.59 -3.13 -5.60
C TYR A 54 2.69 -4.62 -5.88
N LYS A 55 2.40 -5.05 -7.13
CA LYS A 55 2.51 -6.46 -7.53
C LYS A 55 3.93 -6.98 -7.34
N LEU A 56 4.94 -6.24 -7.79
CA LEU A 56 6.35 -6.62 -7.62
C LEU A 56 6.74 -6.78 -6.15
N PHE A 57 6.22 -5.91 -5.28
CA PHE A 57 6.48 -6.00 -3.85
C PHE A 57 5.73 -7.15 -3.18
N MET A 58 4.47 -7.39 -3.58
CA MET A 58 3.68 -8.54 -3.14
C MET A 58 4.36 -9.86 -3.52
N ASP A 59 4.89 -9.98 -4.74
CA ASP A 59 5.66 -11.15 -5.19
C ASP A 59 6.96 -11.31 -4.38
N ALA A 60 7.59 -10.21 -3.98
CA ALA A 60 8.86 -10.23 -3.26
C ALA A 60 8.73 -10.60 -1.77
N VAL A 61 7.71 -10.08 -1.06
CA VAL A 61 7.62 -10.20 0.41
C VAL A 61 6.21 -10.51 0.95
N GLY A 62 5.19 -10.53 0.10
CA GLY A 62 3.80 -10.65 0.53
C GLY A 62 3.40 -11.99 1.14
N SER A 63 4.28 -13.00 1.09
CA SER A 63 4.10 -14.28 1.79
C SER A 63 4.43 -14.21 3.28
N THR A 64 5.24 -13.22 3.71
CA THR A 64 5.68 -13.05 5.10
C THR A 64 5.26 -11.71 5.70
N GLN A 65 4.96 -10.71 4.86
CA GLN A 65 4.55 -9.37 5.30
C GLN A 65 3.11 -9.06 4.94
N GLN A 66 2.43 -8.38 5.85
CA GLN A 66 1.17 -7.70 5.54
C GLN A 66 1.47 -6.43 4.74
N ILE A 67 0.87 -6.30 3.56
CA ILE A 67 0.93 -5.14 2.69
C ILE A 67 -0.47 -4.55 2.68
N VAL A 68 -0.63 -3.39 3.32
CA VAL A 68 -1.89 -2.70 3.52
C VAL A 68 -2.08 -1.67 2.41
N GLY A 69 -3.18 -1.75 1.69
CA GLY A 69 -3.61 -0.68 0.79
C GLY A 69 -4.55 0.29 1.49
N ASP A 70 -4.17 1.56 1.54
CA ASP A 70 -5.00 2.68 1.96
C ASP A 70 -5.36 3.55 0.76
N ASP A 71 -4.49 4.45 0.29
CA ASP A 71 -4.75 5.27 -0.90
C ASP A 71 -4.87 4.40 -2.16
N LEU A 72 -4.22 3.24 -2.19
CA LEU A 72 -4.41 2.24 -3.24
C LEU A 72 -5.87 1.76 -3.32
N LEU A 73 -6.59 1.66 -2.20
CA LEU A 73 -7.91 1.02 -2.14
C LEU A 73 -9.05 1.99 -1.84
N VAL A 74 -8.77 3.06 -1.10
CA VAL A 74 -9.69 4.08 -0.58
C VAL A 74 -10.99 3.50 -0.04
N THR A 75 -10.92 2.36 0.64
CA THR A 75 -12.09 1.62 1.15
C THR A 75 -13.15 1.31 0.05
N ASN A 76 -12.76 1.27 -1.22
CA ASN A 76 -13.66 1.15 -2.36
C ASN A 76 -13.71 -0.29 -2.92
N PRO A 77 -14.88 -0.95 -2.94
CA PRO A 77 -15.03 -2.32 -3.45
C PRO A 77 -14.48 -2.55 -4.87
N ASN A 78 -14.57 -1.57 -5.78
CA ASN A 78 -14.05 -1.72 -7.14
C ASN A 78 -12.53 -1.76 -7.18
N ARG A 79 -11.86 -0.94 -6.35
CA ARG A 79 -10.39 -0.94 -6.25
C ARG A 79 -9.89 -2.17 -5.51
N ILE A 80 -10.60 -2.65 -4.49
CA ILE A 80 -10.34 -3.93 -3.82
C ILE A 80 -10.42 -5.08 -4.82
N LYS A 81 -11.47 -5.13 -5.63
CA LYS A 81 -11.62 -6.14 -6.69
C LYS A 81 -10.42 -6.13 -7.65
N LYS A 82 -10.01 -4.96 -8.13
CA LYS A 82 -8.81 -4.83 -8.98
C LYS A 82 -7.56 -5.32 -8.26
N ALA A 83 -7.37 -4.94 -7.00
CA ALA A 83 -6.21 -5.34 -6.20
C ALA A 83 -6.13 -6.86 -6.01
N LEU A 84 -7.28 -7.53 -5.85
CA LEU A 84 -7.39 -9.00 -5.83
C LEU A 84 -7.02 -9.62 -7.18
N GLU A 85 -7.51 -9.06 -8.29
CA GLU A 85 -7.24 -9.55 -9.64
C GLU A 85 -5.76 -9.47 -10.01
N VAL A 86 -5.09 -8.38 -9.64
CA VAL A 86 -3.66 -8.18 -9.99
C VAL A 86 -2.69 -8.71 -8.92
N GLY A 87 -3.19 -9.00 -7.72
CA GLY A 87 -2.37 -9.41 -6.57
C GLY A 87 -1.50 -8.26 -6.04
N ALA A 88 -2.10 -7.09 -5.80
CA ALA A 88 -1.36 -5.88 -5.40
C ALA A 88 -1.03 -5.80 -3.90
N CYS A 89 -1.91 -6.29 -3.03
CA CYS A 89 -1.75 -6.23 -1.58
C CYS A 89 -2.47 -7.41 -0.91
N ASN A 90 -2.39 -7.53 0.41
CA ASN A 90 -3.03 -8.61 1.18
C ASN A 90 -3.75 -8.12 2.45
N ALA A 91 -3.96 -6.81 2.57
CA ALA A 91 -4.72 -6.19 3.64
C ALA A 91 -5.36 -4.87 3.20
N LEU A 92 -6.49 -4.57 3.84
CA LEU A 92 -7.25 -3.32 3.66
C LEU A 92 -7.08 -2.42 4.88
N LEU A 93 -6.74 -1.15 4.66
CA LEU A 93 -7.00 -0.11 5.64
C LEU A 93 -8.43 0.40 5.47
N LEU A 94 -9.28 0.19 6.48
CA LEU A 94 -10.69 0.54 6.41
C LEU A 94 -10.93 1.91 7.06
N LYS A 95 -11.18 2.93 6.22
CA LYS A 95 -11.60 4.28 6.64
C LYS A 95 -13.00 4.55 6.11
N VAL A 96 -14.00 4.46 6.99
CA VAL A 96 -15.43 4.58 6.64
C VAL A 96 -15.73 5.86 5.84
N ASN A 97 -15.07 6.98 6.16
CA ASN A 97 -15.32 8.25 5.48
C ASN A 97 -14.66 8.37 4.09
N GLN A 98 -13.84 7.41 3.64
CA GLN A 98 -13.37 7.36 2.25
C GLN A 98 -14.47 6.86 1.31
N ILE A 99 -15.35 5.96 1.77
CA ILE A 99 -16.42 5.39 0.95
C ILE A 99 -17.78 6.06 1.18
N GLY A 100 -17.98 6.66 2.36
CA GLY A 100 -19.11 7.57 2.62
C GLY A 100 -20.36 6.91 3.22
N SER A 101 -20.46 5.58 3.24
CA SER A 101 -21.54 4.86 3.93
C SER A 101 -21.06 3.65 4.74
N ILE A 102 -21.81 3.31 5.79
CA ILE A 102 -21.53 2.14 6.62
C ILE A 102 -21.72 0.84 5.84
N THR A 103 -22.75 0.77 4.98
CA THR A 103 -23.03 -0.41 4.17
C THR A 103 -21.87 -0.75 3.24
N GLU A 104 -21.33 0.25 2.53
CA GLU A 104 -20.22 0.03 1.61
C GLU A 104 -18.91 -0.27 2.36
N ALA A 105 -18.69 0.34 3.53
CA ALA A 105 -17.54 0.00 4.38
C ALA A 105 -17.59 -1.46 4.87
N ILE A 106 -18.77 -1.95 5.26
CA ILE A 106 -18.98 -3.35 5.64
C ILE A 106 -18.76 -4.27 4.44
N GLU A 107 -19.23 -3.88 3.25
CA GLU A 107 -18.99 -4.63 2.01
C GLU A 107 -17.49 -4.75 1.71
N ALA A 108 -16.75 -3.64 1.76
CA ALA A 108 -15.30 -3.60 1.55
C ALA A 108 -14.55 -4.50 2.55
N ALA A 109 -14.90 -4.42 3.83
CA ALA A 109 -14.33 -5.27 4.88
C ALA A 109 -14.64 -6.75 4.63
N THR A 110 -15.90 -7.07 4.32
CA THR A 110 -16.35 -8.45 4.09
C THR A 110 -15.70 -9.05 2.85
N MET A 111 -15.57 -8.27 1.77
CA MET A 111 -14.89 -8.68 0.54
C MET A 111 -13.43 -9.05 0.81
N SER A 112 -12.73 -8.20 1.56
CA SER A 112 -11.33 -8.41 1.92
C SER A 112 -11.16 -9.65 2.80
N GLN A 113 -11.97 -9.80 3.85
CA GLN A 113 -11.93 -10.95 4.75
C GLN A 113 -12.23 -12.27 4.02
N LYS A 114 -13.19 -12.29 3.09
CA LYS A 114 -13.50 -13.47 2.27
C LYS A 114 -12.35 -13.86 1.35
N ALA A 115 -11.51 -12.91 0.94
CA ALA A 115 -10.29 -13.16 0.19
C ALA A 115 -9.09 -13.57 1.08
N GLY A 116 -9.28 -13.72 2.39
CA GLY A 116 -8.22 -14.04 3.34
C GLY A 116 -7.35 -12.86 3.74
N TRP A 117 -7.75 -11.62 3.42
CA TRP A 117 -7.00 -10.42 3.77
C TRP A 117 -7.25 -9.99 5.21
N GLY A 118 -6.23 -9.36 5.80
CA GLY A 118 -6.41 -8.60 7.04
C GLY A 118 -7.22 -7.31 6.79
N VAL A 119 -7.97 -6.87 7.80
CA VAL A 119 -8.68 -5.58 7.77
C VAL A 119 -8.29 -4.79 9.00
N MET A 120 -7.73 -3.60 8.79
CA MET A 120 -7.33 -2.68 9.86
C MET A 120 -8.23 -1.44 9.82
N VAL A 121 -9.11 -1.31 10.82
CA VAL A 121 -9.94 -0.11 10.96
C VAL A 121 -9.06 1.07 11.34
N SER A 122 -9.15 2.16 10.58
CA SER A 122 -8.29 3.33 10.79
C SER A 122 -9.09 4.59 11.06
N HIS A 123 -8.53 5.44 11.93
CA HIS A 123 -8.94 6.83 12.07
C HIS A 123 -8.48 7.68 10.88
N ARG A 124 -8.83 8.96 10.91
CA ARG A 124 -8.19 10.01 10.10
C ARG A 124 -7.26 10.82 10.99
N SER A 125 -6.31 11.53 10.39
CA SER A 125 -5.36 12.37 11.12
C SER A 125 -5.98 13.60 11.78
N GLY A 126 -7.22 13.95 11.42
CA GLY A 126 -7.94 15.15 11.86
C GLY A 126 -8.96 14.88 12.96
#